data_AF-A0A7L1Z3Z0-F1
#
_entry.id   AF-A0A7L1Z3Z0-F1
#
_cell.length_a   1.000
_cell.length_b   1.000
_cell.length_c   1.000
_cell.angle_alpha   90.00
_cell.angle_beta   90.00
_cell.angle_gamma   90.00
#
_symmetry.space_group_name_H-M   'P 1'
#
loop_
_entity.id
_entity.type
_entity.pdbx_description
1 polymer ?
#
loop_
_entity_poly.entity_id
_entity_poly.type
_entity_poly.pdbx_seq_one_letter_code
_entity_poly.pdbx_strand_id
1 'polypeptide(L)'
;MLSNKRIQELELVMEFEKVEECFKEVSSWIENVGRKGLKETVSLDDSLEMLLQAQKQFKEFDLVASEYCKRGQEALKKMDRWEDFSSVDVHSYRVKLQTYRDQLEEFCNQLDETRHRICETVRLYEFFDKVRQGMCCTEEGVKS
;
A
#
# COMPACT_ATOMS: atom_id res chain seq x y z
N MET A 1 -18.53 -42.84 -3.94
CA MET A 1 -17.55 -41.74 -3.83
C MET A 1 -18.19 -40.34 -3.80
N LEU A 2 -19.47 -40.17 -3.43
CA LEU A 2 -20.14 -38.86 -3.36
C LEU A 2 -19.86 -38.09 -2.04
N SER A 3 -19.54 -38.82 -0.96
CA SER A 3 -19.27 -38.22 0.37
C SER A 3 -18.04 -37.30 0.37
N ASN A 4 -16.98 -37.64 -0.38
CA ASN A 4 -15.76 -36.82 -0.44
C ASN A 4 -15.97 -35.52 -1.21
N LYS A 5 -16.81 -35.53 -2.26
CA LYS A 5 -17.09 -34.34 -3.06
C LYS A 5 -17.82 -33.26 -2.23
N ARG A 6 -18.80 -33.68 -1.42
CA ARG A 6 -19.56 -32.75 -0.58
C ARG A 6 -18.73 -32.19 0.58
N ILE A 7 -17.77 -32.95 1.11
CA ILE A 7 -16.80 -32.46 2.10
C ILE A 7 -15.87 -31.40 1.47
N GLN A 8 -15.32 -31.69 0.29
CA GLN A 8 -14.46 -30.75 -0.45
C GLN A 8 -15.19 -29.45 -0.79
N GLU A 9 -16.46 -29.52 -1.20
CA GLU A 9 -17.29 -28.34 -1.45
C GLU A 9 -17.53 -27.51 -0.18
N LEU A 10 -17.73 -28.15 0.99
CA LEU A 10 -17.89 -27.44 2.26
C LEU A 10 -16.59 -26.81 2.76
N GLU A 11 -15.46 -27.51 2.66
CA GLU A 11 -14.14 -26.96 2.98
C GLU A 11 -13.83 -25.73 2.12
N LEU A 12 -14.21 -25.79 0.84
CA LEU A 12 -14.13 -24.66 -0.07
C LEU A 12 -15.04 -23.51 0.40
N VAL A 13 -16.31 -23.72 0.72
CA VAL A 13 -17.15 -22.61 1.24
C VAL A 13 -16.53 -21.96 2.50
N MET A 14 -15.95 -22.75 3.40
CA MET A 14 -15.30 -22.21 4.60
C MET A 14 -14.01 -21.41 4.30
N GLU A 15 -13.19 -21.84 3.34
CA GLU A 15 -12.02 -21.07 2.93
C GLU A 15 -12.42 -19.73 2.27
N PHE A 16 -13.57 -19.69 1.61
CA PHE A 16 -14.07 -18.52 0.90
C PHE A 16 -14.40 -17.43 1.90
N GLU A 17 -15.18 -17.79 2.91
CA GLU A 17 -15.64 -16.87 3.95
C GLU A 17 -14.45 -16.22 4.65
N LYS A 18 -13.41 -17.00 4.95
CA LYS A 18 -12.16 -16.49 5.56
C LYS A 18 -11.45 -15.48 4.66
N VAL A 19 -11.40 -15.74 3.37
CA VAL A 19 -10.74 -14.84 2.42
C VAL A 19 -11.60 -13.59 2.16
N GLU A 20 -12.93 -13.72 2.08
CA GLU A 20 -13.85 -12.58 1.99
C GLU A 20 -13.77 -11.69 3.25
N GLU A 21 -13.71 -12.27 4.44
CA GLU A 21 -13.50 -11.54 5.69
C GLU A 21 -12.16 -10.81 5.70
N CYS A 22 -11.10 -11.45 5.21
CA CYS A 22 -9.80 -10.79 5.04
C CYS A 22 -9.89 -9.56 4.12
N PHE A 23 -10.60 -9.66 3.00
CA PHE A 23 -10.82 -8.51 2.12
C PHE A 23 -11.63 -7.41 2.79
N LYS A 24 -12.71 -7.75 3.51
CA LYS A 24 -13.50 -6.76 4.25
C LYS A 24 -12.63 -6.00 5.26
N GLU A 25 -11.73 -6.69 5.96
CA GLU A 25 -10.80 -6.04 6.89
C GLU A 25 -9.81 -5.14 6.17
N VAL A 26 -9.16 -5.63 5.11
CA VAL A 26 -8.19 -4.85 4.31
C VAL A 26 -8.85 -3.62 3.69
N SER A 27 -10.01 -3.78 3.05
CA SER A 27 -10.78 -2.68 2.47
C SER A 27 -11.21 -1.66 3.51
N SER A 28 -11.68 -2.10 4.67
CA SER A 28 -12.05 -1.21 5.76
C SER A 28 -10.84 -0.41 6.24
N TRP A 29 -9.68 -1.06 6.39
CA TRP A 29 -8.46 -0.38 6.78
C TRP A 29 -7.99 0.64 5.73
N ILE A 30 -8.02 0.28 4.44
CA ILE A 30 -7.66 1.18 3.33
C ILE A 30 -8.53 2.44 3.37
N GLU A 31 -9.85 2.30 3.46
CA GLU A 31 -10.76 3.44 3.44
C GLU A 31 -10.67 4.32 4.68
N ASN A 32 -10.53 3.70 5.86
CA ASN A 32 -10.61 4.42 7.12
C ASN A 32 -9.28 5.00 7.60
N VAL A 33 -8.16 4.35 7.24
CA VAL A 33 -6.81 4.67 7.71
C VAL A 33 -5.89 4.95 6.53
N GLY A 34 -5.76 4.01 5.59
CA GLY A 34 -4.80 4.08 4.48
C GLY A 34 -4.92 5.36 3.66
N ARG A 35 -6.12 5.64 3.13
CA ARG A 35 -6.37 6.83 2.30
C ARG A 35 -6.20 8.15 3.05
N LYS A 36 -6.43 8.18 4.36
CA LYS A 36 -6.20 9.37 5.19
C LYS A 36 -4.70 9.61 5.38
N GLY A 37 -3.95 8.56 5.73
CA GLY A 37 -2.49 8.64 5.88
C GLY A 37 -1.79 9.09 4.60
N LEU A 38 -2.23 8.60 3.42
CA LEU A 38 -1.70 9.06 2.14
C LEU A 38 -1.99 10.55 1.87
N LYS A 39 -3.19 11.05 2.21
CA LYS A 39 -3.55 12.47 2.03
C LYS A 39 -2.73 13.38 2.94
N GLU A 40 -2.54 13.00 4.20
CA GLU A 40 -1.76 13.76 5.18
C GLU A 40 -0.28 13.85 4.77
N THR A 41 0.23 12.82 4.08
CA THR A 41 1.61 12.80 3.58
C THR A 41 1.84 13.71 2.36
N VAL A 42 0.78 14.17 1.68
CA VAL A 42 0.90 14.99 0.46
C VAL A 42 1.26 16.45 0.77
N SER A 43 1.09 16.93 2.01
CA SER A 43 1.59 18.27 2.38
C SER A 43 3.10 18.22 2.61
N LEU A 44 3.86 18.32 1.53
CA LEU A 44 5.31 18.47 1.59
C LEU A 44 5.64 19.89 2.05
N ASP A 45 6.27 20.00 3.20
CA ASP A 45 6.64 21.28 3.84
C ASP A 45 7.88 21.95 3.20
N ASP A 46 8.01 23.26 3.39
CA ASP A 46 9.01 24.13 2.74
C ASP A 46 10.44 24.02 3.32
N SER A 47 10.69 23.17 4.32
CA SER A 47 12.02 23.03 4.94
C SER A 47 12.52 21.59 4.94
N LEU A 48 13.84 21.43 4.81
CA LEU A 48 14.48 20.10 4.84
C LEU A 48 14.20 19.36 6.16
N GLU A 49 14.18 20.06 7.29
CA GLU A 49 13.88 19.46 8.59
C GLU A 49 12.47 18.86 8.63
N MET A 50 11.47 19.62 8.16
CA MET A 50 10.08 19.15 8.11
C MET A 50 9.91 18.01 7.10
N LEU A 51 10.60 18.05 5.96
CA LEU A 51 10.62 16.95 4.98
C LEU A 51 11.21 15.66 5.55
N LEU A 52 12.29 15.76 6.34
CA LEU A 52 12.89 14.60 7.01
C LEU A 52 11.94 14.02 8.08
N GLN A 53 11.24 14.88 8.82
CA GLN A 53 10.23 14.46 9.79
C GLN A 53 9.03 13.78 9.11
N ALA A 54 8.52 14.36 8.02
CA ALA A 54 7.47 13.77 7.20
C ALA A 54 7.89 12.41 6.61
N GLN A 55 9.13 12.29 6.13
CA GLN A 55 9.67 11.01 5.67
C GLN A 55 9.70 9.96 6.78
N LYS A 56 10.06 10.35 8.01
CA LYS A 56 10.08 9.44 9.16
C LYS A 56 8.66 8.95 9.49
N GLN A 57 7.70 9.86 9.58
CA GLN A 57 6.29 9.52 9.84
C GLN A 57 5.72 8.62 8.73
N PHE A 58 6.03 8.94 7.48
CA PHE A 58 5.61 8.11 6.36
C PHE A 58 6.21 6.70 6.43
N LYS A 59 7.48 6.53 6.85
CA LYS A 59 8.06 5.18 7.01
C LYS A 59 7.32 4.32 8.04
N GLU A 60 6.86 4.92 9.13
CA GLU A 60 6.06 4.23 10.14
C GLU A 60 4.70 3.81 9.57
N PHE A 61 4.05 4.69 8.83
CA PHE A 61 2.82 4.39 8.09
C PHE A 61 3.01 3.32 7.02
N ASP A 62 4.07 3.43 6.21
CA ASP A 62 4.39 2.56 5.08
C ASP A 62 4.61 1.11 5.50
N LEU A 63 5.20 0.89 6.69
CA LEU A 63 5.34 -0.44 7.27
C LEU A 63 3.98 -1.12 7.48
N VAL A 64 3.03 -0.40 8.06
CA VAL A 64 1.68 -0.92 8.30
C VAL A 64 0.93 -1.08 6.98
N ALA A 65 1.00 -0.08 6.10
CA ALA A 65 0.35 -0.11 4.80
C ALA A 65 0.84 -1.28 3.93
N SER A 66 2.15 -1.53 3.92
CA SER A 66 2.77 -2.63 3.18
C SER A 66 2.30 -4.00 3.68
N GLU A 67 2.07 -4.16 4.99
CA GLU A 67 1.54 -5.41 5.55
C GLU A 67 0.09 -5.65 5.12
N TYR A 68 -0.75 -4.61 5.13
CA TYR A 68 -2.12 -4.71 4.59
C TYR A 68 -2.13 -5.00 3.09
N CYS A 69 -1.24 -4.36 2.32
CA CYS A 69 -1.06 -4.65 0.90
C CYS A 69 -0.70 -6.13 0.68
N LYS A 70 0.32 -6.62 1.39
CA LYS A 70 0.77 -8.01 1.33
C LYS A 70 -0.36 -8.98 1.68
N ARG A 71 -1.09 -8.72 2.77
CA ARG A 71 -2.19 -9.57 3.23
C ARG A 71 -3.33 -9.63 2.20
N GLY A 72 -3.68 -8.51 1.58
CA GLY A 72 -4.64 -8.46 0.48
C GLY A 72 -4.16 -9.22 -0.75
N GLN A 73 -2.88 -9.13 -1.11
CA GLN A 73 -2.30 -9.88 -2.23
C GLN A 73 -2.28 -11.40 -1.98
N GLU A 74 -1.97 -11.82 -0.75
CA GLU A 74 -2.05 -13.23 -0.36
C GLU A 74 -3.49 -13.76 -0.40
N ALA A 75 -4.48 -12.94 -0.02
CA ALA A 75 -5.89 -13.24 -0.16
C ALA A 75 -6.29 -13.41 -1.65
N LEU A 76 -5.85 -12.51 -2.54
CA LEU A 76 -6.11 -12.62 -3.99
C LEU A 76 -5.51 -13.91 -4.58
N LYS A 77 -4.27 -14.24 -4.24
CA LYS A 77 -3.61 -15.47 -4.71
C LYS A 77 -4.35 -16.73 -4.30
N LYS A 78 -4.95 -16.74 -3.10
CA LYS A 78 -5.78 -17.87 -2.66
C LYS A 78 -7.02 -18.02 -3.53
N MET A 79 -7.59 -16.91 -4.01
CA MET A 79 -8.80 -16.90 -4.84
C MET A 79 -8.56 -17.30 -6.31
N ASP A 80 -7.34 -17.17 -6.84
CA ASP A 80 -7.05 -17.61 -8.22
C ASP A 80 -7.36 -19.11 -8.44
N ARG A 81 -7.26 -19.93 -7.38
CA ARG A 81 -7.60 -21.38 -7.40
C ARG A 81 -9.10 -21.68 -7.55
N TRP A 82 -9.95 -20.65 -7.55
CA TRP A 82 -11.41 -20.76 -7.43
C TRP A 82 -12.12 -20.42 -8.73
N GLU A 83 -11.40 -19.83 -9.69
CA GLU A 83 -11.94 -19.48 -11.00
C GLU A 83 -12.44 -20.71 -11.79
N ASP A 84 -11.92 -21.89 -11.46
CA ASP A 84 -12.20 -23.19 -12.07
C ASP A 84 -13.53 -23.84 -11.62
N PHE A 85 -14.19 -23.32 -10.57
CA PHE A 85 -15.44 -23.90 -10.06
C PHE A 85 -16.67 -23.23 -10.68
N SER A 86 -17.58 -24.05 -11.24
CA SER A 86 -18.72 -23.58 -12.06
C SER A 86 -20.05 -23.44 -11.31
N SER A 87 -20.09 -23.46 -9.97
CA SER A 87 -21.35 -23.50 -9.22
C SER A 87 -21.99 -22.11 -9.00
N VAL A 88 -23.00 -21.82 -9.81
CA VAL A 88 -24.27 -21.07 -9.63
C VAL A 88 -24.31 -19.67 -8.97
N ASP A 89 -23.32 -19.17 -8.22
CA ASP A 89 -23.32 -17.76 -7.72
C ASP A 89 -21.98 -17.03 -7.90
N VAL A 90 -21.18 -17.52 -8.84
CA VAL A 90 -19.80 -17.04 -9.08
C VAL A 90 -19.78 -15.62 -9.66
N HIS A 91 -20.86 -15.14 -10.28
CA HIS A 91 -20.87 -13.83 -10.95
C HIS A 91 -20.88 -12.66 -9.95
N SER A 92 -21.79 -12.69 -8.96
CA SER A 92 -21.85 -11.67 -7.91
C SER A 92 -20.54 -11.60 -7.12
N TYR A 93 -19.94 -12.77 -6.89
CA TYR A 93 -18.64 -12.92 -6.28
C TYR A 93 -17.48 -12.37 -7.13
N ARG A 94 -17.41 -12.70 -8.43
CA ARG A 94 -16.36 -12.18 -9.34
C ARG A 94 -16.38 -10.66 -9.38
N VAL A 95 -17.57 -10.03 -9.39
CA VAL A 95 -17.69 -8.56 -9.36
C VAL A 95 -17.13 -7.99 -8.05
N LYS A 96 -17.47 -8.59 -6.90
CA LYS A 96 -16.91 -8.16 -5.61
C LYS A 96 -15.39 -8.36 -5.54
N LEU A 97 -14.90 -9.51 -6.00
CA LEU A 97 -13.46 -9.82 -6.02
C LEU A 97 -12.71 -8.82 -6.91
N GLN A 98 -13.27 -8.48 -8.07
CA GLN A 98 -12.69 -7.46 -8.94
C GLN A 98 -12.63 -6.11 -8.23
N THR A 99 -13.69 -5.73 -7.52
CA THR A 99 -13.72 -4.47 -6.73
C THR A 99 -12.61 -4.45 -5.67
N TYR A 100 -12.40 -5.56 -4.96
CA TYR A 100 -11.30 -5.67 -3.99
C TYR A 100 -9.92 -5.61 -4.64
N ARG A 101 -9.76 -6.26 -5.80
CA ARG A 101 -8.52 -6.23 -6.58
C ARG A 101 -8.18 -4.80 -7.03
N ASP A 102 -9.15 -4.12 -7.62
CA ASP A 102 -9.00 -2.75 -8.13
C ASP A 102 -8.65 -1.77 -6.99
N GLN A 103 -9.38 -1.84 -5.86
CA GLN A 103 -9.11 -0.98 -4.70
C GLN A 103 -7.71 -1.23 -4.11
N LEU A 104 -7.29 -2.49 -4.00
CA LEU A 104 -5.98 -2.84 -3.47
C LEU A 104 -4.86 -2.38 -4.40
N GLU A 105 -5.01 -2.59 -5.70
CA GLU A 105 -4.04 -2.16 -6.71
C GLU A 105 -3.92 -0.64 -6.74
N GLU A 106 -5.04 0.08 -6.73
CA GLU A 106 -5.07 1.54 -6.64
C GLU A 106 -4.31 2.04 -5.40
N PHE A 107 -4.56 1.44 -4.24
CA PHE A 107 -3.89 1.82 -3.00
C PHE A 107 -2.38 1.51 -3.01
N CYS A 108 -1.98 0.33 -3.49
CA CYS A 108 -0.58 -0.04 -3.65
C CYS A 108 0.17 0.97 -4.54
N ASN A 109 -0.41 1.33 -5.68
CA ASN A 109 0.19 2.28 -6.61
C ASN A 109 0.35 3.66 -5.95
N GLN A 110 -0.67 4.16 -5.25
CA GLN A 110 -0.60 5.43 -4.54
C GLN A 110 0.47 5.42 -3.42
N LEU A 111 0.61 4.29 -2.71
CA LEU A 111 1.65 4.12 -1.69
C LEU A 111 3.05 4.16 -2.31
N ASP A 112 3.25 3.46 -3.42
CA ASP A 112 4.53 3.41 -4.14
C ASP A 112 4.92 4.76 -4.75
N GLU A 113 3.97 5.47 -5.34
CA GLU A 113 4.14 6.84 -5.86
C GLU A 113 4.51 7.80 -4.72
N THR A 114 3.81 7.72 -3.59
CA THR A 114 4.09 8.57 -2.43
C THR A 114 5.48 8.27 -1.85
N ARG A 115 5.87 6.99 -1.76
CA ARG A 115 7.21 6.58 -1.34
C ARG A 115 8.29 7.16 -2.25
N HIS A 116 8.11 7.07 -3.56
CA HIS A 116 9.04 7.65 -4.54
C HIS A 116 9.13 9.16 -4.38
N ARG A 117 7.99 9.85 -4.36
CA ARG A 117 7.94 11.31 -4.27
C ARG A 117 8.69 11.83 -3.05
N ILE A 118 8.44 11.29 -1.86
CA ILE A 118 9.14 11.70 -0.63
C ILE A 118 10.64 11.45 -0.74
N CYS A 119 11.04 10.27 -1.25
CA CYS A 119 12.46 9.93 -1.38
C CYS A 119 13.18 10.89 -2.33
N GLU A 120 12.56 11.24 -3.47
CA GLU A 120 13.12 12.17 -4.43
C GLU A 120 13.17 13.61 -3.90
N THR A 121 12.10 14.09 -3.25
CA THR A 121 12.08 15.43 -2.66
C THR A 121 13.16 15.60 -1.58
N VAL A 122 13.32 14.62 -0.68
CA VAL A 122 14.37 14.67 0.35
C VAL A 122 15.76 14.70 -0.29
N ARG A 123 16.03 13.82 -1.27
CA ARG A 123 17.32 13.79 -1.97
C ARG A 123 17.65 15.12 -2.65
N LEU A 124 16.66 15.77 -3.26
CA LEU A 124 16.82 17.06 -3.91
C LEU A 124 17.17 18.17 -2.90
N TYR A 125 16.49 18.22 -1.76
CA TYR A 125 16.75 19.23 -0.74
C TYR A 125 18.10 19.02 -0.05
N GLU A 126 18.48 17.77 0.25
CA GLU A 126 19.82 17.45 0.76
C GLU A 126 20.92 17.87 -0.21
N PHE A 127 20.67 17.75 -1.53
CA PHE A 127 21.61 18.22 -2.55
C PHE A 127 21.77 19.74 -2.50
N PHE A 128 20.67 20.51 -2.46
CA PHE A 128 20.74 21.96 -2.34
C PHE A 128 21.44 22.40 -1.05
N ASP A 129 21.20 21.70 0.05
CA ASP A 129 21.84 21.98 1.33
C ASP A 129 23.35 21.82 1.27
N LYS A 130 23.84 20.73 0.66
CA LYS A 130 25.27 20.49 0.45
C LYS A 130 25.92 21.55 -0.44
N VAL A 131 25.25 21.95 -1.53
CA VAL A 131 25.75 23.01 -2.42
C VAL A 131 25.84 24.34 -1.69
N ARG A 132 24.82 24.70 -0.90
CA ARG A 132 24.80 25.92 -0.08
C ARG A 132 25.94 25.93 0.95
N GLN A 133 26.18 24.82 1.64
CA GLN A 133 27.31 24.68 2.57
C GLN A 133 28.65 24.85 1.86
N GLY A 134 28.84 24.18 0.71
CA GLY A 134 30.06 24.28 -0.08
C GLY A 134 30.35 25.69 -0.61
N MET A 135 29.33 26.42 -1.07
CA MET A 135 29.47 27.82 -1.50
C MET A 135 29.87 28.75 -0.35
N CYS A 136 29.31 28.54 0.85
CA CYS A 136 29.67 29.32 2.03
C CYS A 136 31.17 29.17 2.39
N CYS A 137 31.72 27.95 2.30
CA CYS A 137 33.15 27.71 2.52
C CYS A 137 34.06 28.40 1.48
N THR A 138 33.59 28.64 0.25
CA THR A 138 34.37 29.34 -0.78
C THR A 138 34.39 30.85 -0.61
N GLU A 139 33.36 31.47 -0.03
CA GLU A 139 33.33 32.91 0.24
C GLU A 139 34.21 33.32 1.42
N GLU A 140 34.37 32.45 2.43
CA GLU A 140 35.28 32.67 3.57
C GLU A 140 36.76 32.53 3.17
N GLY A 141 37.08 31.68 2.18
CA GLY A 141 38.43 31.48 1.67
C GLY A 141 38.96 32.58 0.74
N VAL A 142 38.10 33.48 0.25
CA VAL A 142 38.48 34.59 -0.67
C VAL A 142 38.75 35.90 0.10
N LYS A 143 38.52 35.93 1.42
CA LYS A 143 38.76 37.11 2.28
C LYS A 143 40.09 37.07 3.09
N SER A 144 41.03 36.17 2.79
CA SER A 144 42.39 36.16 3.38
C SER A 144 43.45 36.65 2.40
#